data_AF-A0A8C6T152-F1
#
_entry.id   AF-A0A8C6T152-F1
#
_cell.length_a   1.000
_cell.length_b   1.000
_cell.length_c   1.000
_cell.angle_alpha   90.00
_cell.angle_beta   90.00
_cell.angle_gamma   90.00
#
_symmetry.space_group_name_H-M   'P 1'
#
loop_
_entity.id
_entity.type
_entity.pdbx_description
1 polymer ?
#
loop_
_entity_poly.entity_id
_entity_poly.type
_entity_poly.pdbx_seq_one_letter_code
_entity_poly.pdbx_strand_id
1 'polypeptide(L)'
;MERLEEDLTCAVCYSLFSDPRVLPCSHTFCKTCLDTLLQVSSNYNIWRPLRQPLKCPSCRNVAELPPAGTGALPCNVSLKAIIEKYQRNGHPHGPLCEEHQQQPLNMYCVEDRKLICGLCLTVGHHQGHIIDDLQAAYIREKQTPQILAKLSEKKCLQVSTWREFCKILCEQFDETLPIFMLTEQLDLVTLGSALEDEDSALVFLDKVHVFKERVEEFIQTPLPSVLSLSVSPRAADYLHTHWPAVTISSLDEAPVPKISCCTRCHSNCSQPIISRFDPHRSNHAPRDGSRHLSPPRTLPKH
;
A
#
# COMPACT_ATOMS: atom_id res chain seq x y z
N MET A 1 -1.95 26.99 -3.23
CA MET A 1 -1.56 25.99 -4.24
C MET A 1 -2.58 25.90 -5.39
N GLU A 2 -3.65 26.70 -5.36
CA GLU A 2 -4.77 26.68 -6.32
C GLU A 2 -4.39 27.06 -7.76
N ARG A 3 -3.40 27.97 -7.93
CA ARG A 3 -2.93 28.39 -9.26
C ARG A 3 -2.33 27.27 -10.11
N LEU A 4 -1.85 26.17 -9.51
CA LEU A 4 -1.18 25.12 -10.25
C LEU A 4 -2.18 24.16 -10.92
N GLU A 5 -3.38 23.99 -10.36
CA GLU A 5 -4.38 23.08 -10.95
C GLU A 5 -4.96 23.66 -12.24
N GLU A 6 -5.21 24.97 -12.28
CA GLU A 6 -5.63 25.71 -13.48
C GLU A 6 -4.63 25.50 -14.63
N ASP A 7 -3.33 25.58 -14.34
CA ASP A 7 -2.24 25.35 -15.31
C ASP A 7 -2.15 23.89 -15.79
N LEU A 8 -2.79 22.95 -15.08
CA LEU A 8 -2.80 21.52 -15.40
C LEU A 8 -4.13 21.03 -15.99
N THR A 9 -5.09 21.94 -16.21
CA THR A 9 -6.42 21.61 -16.72
C THR A 9 -6.57 21.88 -18.22
N CYS A 10 -7.31 21.01 -18.88
CA CYS A 10 -7.66 21.14 -20.28
C CYS A 10 -8.76 22.18 -20.48
N ALA A 11 -8.54 23.16 -21.34
CA ALA A 11 -9.52 24.22 -21.63
C ALA A 11 -10.80 23.75 -22.36
N VAL A 12 -10.92 22.46 -22.71
CA VAL A 12 -12.11 21.88 -23.35
C VAL A 12 -12.98 21.13 -22.35
N CYS A 13 -12.38 20.23 -21.55
CA CYS A 13 -13.10 19.42 -20.58
C CYS A 13 -12.97 19.92 -19.13
N TYR A 14 -12.22 21.00 -18.91
CA TYR A 14 -11.96 21.63 -17.60
C TYR A 14 -11.50 20.64 -16.52
N SER A 15 -10.83 19.57 -16.95
CA SER A 15 -10.29 18.51 -16.10
C SER A 15 -8.78 18.42 -16.32
N LEU A 16 -8.04 17.79 -15.40
CA LEU A 16 -6.61 17.51 -15.59
C LEU A 16 -6.35 16.86 -16.95
N PHE A 17 -5.26 17.25 -17.62
CA PHE A 17 -4.98 16.69 -18.95
C PHE A 17 -4.82 15.17 -18.92
N SER A 18 -5.59 14.49 -19.76
CA SER A 18 -5.48 13.07 -20.04
C SER A 18 -4.97 12.87 -21.46
N ASP A 19 -3.83 12.19 -21.61
CA ASP A 19 -3.08 12.07 -22.88
C ASP A 19 -2.87 13.45 -23.56
N PRO A 20 -2.08 14.37 -22.96
CA PRO A 20 -1.92 15.74 -23.44
C PRO A 20 -1.20 15.78 -24.80
N ARG A 21 -1.90 16.23 -25.84
CA ARG A 21 -1.38 16.42 -27.21
C ARG A 21 -1.13 17.88 -27.52
N VAL A 22 0.03 18.16 -28.11
CA VAL A 22 0.49 19.52 -28.43
C VAL A 22 0.18 19.82 -29.91
N LEU A 23 -0.56 20.90 -30.15
CA LEU A 23 -0.79 21.41 -31.49
C LEU A 23 0.43 22.22 -31.99
N PRO A 24 0.59 22.45 -33.32
CA PRO A 24 1.66 23.29 -33.86
C PRO A 24 1.70 24.71 -33.30
N CYS A 25 0.57 25.23 -32.82
CA CYS A 25 0.46 26.51 -32.11
C CYS A 25 0.82 26.43 -30.61
N SER A 26 1.51 25.37 -30.19
CA SER A 26 1.98 25.10 -28.81
C SER A 26 0.93 24.95 -27.72
N HIS A 27 -0.36 25.05 -28.05
CA HIS A 27 -1.45 24.77 -27.10
C HIS A 27 -1.66 23.26 -26.95
N THR A 28 -1.97 22.85 -25.72
CA THR A 28 -2.10 21.44 -25.34
C THR A 28 -3.55 21.10 -24.99
N PHE A 29 -4.02 19.93 -25.39
CA PHE A 29 -5.38 19.42 -25.12
C PHE A 29 -5.36 17.91 -24.90
N CYS A 30 -6.36 17.35 -24.24
CA CYS A 30 -6.53 15.90 -24.16
C CYS A 30 -6.73 15.32 -25.57
N LYS A 31 -6.11 14.17 -25.87
CA LYS A 31 -6.32 13.49 -27.16
C LYS A 31 -7.81 13.29 -27.48
N THR A 32 -8.59 12.83 -26.49
CA THR A 32 -10.04 12.62 -26.63
C THR A 32 -10.78 13.92 -26.95
N CYS A 33 -10.41 15.05 -26.33
CA CYS A 33 -10.99 16.35 -26.64
C CYS A 33 -10.71 16.77 -28.10
N LEU A 34 -9.51 16.50 -28.61
CA LEU A 34 -9.18 16.76 -30.02
C LEU A 34 -9.96 15.84 -30.97
N ASP A 35 -10.10 14.56 -30.62
CA ASP A 35 -10.88 13.59 -31.40
C ASP A 35 -12.36 13.99 -31.49
N THR A 36 -12.96 14.41 -30.38
CA THR A 36 -14.34 14.91 -30.35
C THR A 36 -14.51 16.18 -31.19
N LEU A 37 -13.55 17.12 -31.14
CA LEU A 37 -13.61 18.33 -31.97
C LEU A 37 -13.51 18.02 -33.47
N LEU A 38 -12.74 17.00 -33.86
CA LEU A 38 -12.69 16.52 -35.25
C LEU A 38 -13.98 15.83 -35.69
N GLN A 39 -14.66 15.13 -34.77
CA GLN A 39 -15.92 14.45 -35.04
C GLN A 39 -17.11 15.42 -35.12
N VAL A 40 -17.13 16.48 -34.29
CA VAL A 40 -18.20 17.49 -34.35
C VAL A 40 -18.11 18.34 -35.62
N SER A 41 -16.89 18.57 -36.11
CA SER A 41 -16.67 19.35 -37.34
C SER A 41 -17.05 18.58 -38.63
N SER A 42 -17.10 17.24 -38.58
CA SER A 42 -17.51 16.40 -39.72
C SER A 42 -19.04 16.31 -39.93
N ASN A 43 -19.86 16.64 -38.93
CA ASN A 43 -21.32 16.50 -39.00
C ASN A 43 -22.05 17.56 -39.83
N TYR A 44 -21.36 18.55 -40.40
CA TYR A 44 -22.01 19.69 -41.07
C TYR A 44 -21.96 19.71 -42.60
N ASN A 45 -21.33 18.76 -43.32
CA ASN A 45 -21.41 18.73 -44.79
C ASN A 45 -21.25 17.32 -45.39
N ILE A 46 -22.32 16.83 -46.02
CA ILE A 46 -22.46 15.49 -46.63
C ILE A 46 -21.58 15.31 -47.89
N TRP A 47 -20.84 16.33 -48.35
CA TRP A 47 -20.05 16.26 -49.58
C TRP A 47 -18.70 17.01 -49.48
N ARG A 48 -17.62 16.35 -49.02
CA ARG A 48 -16.21 16.65 -49.38
C ARG A 48 -15.20 15.59 -48.85
N PRO A 49 -14.07 15.34 -49.53
CA PRO A 49 -13.05 14.39 -49.06
C PRO A 49 -12.20 14.94 -47.91
N LEU A 50 -12.03 14.10 -46.88
CA LEU A 50 -10.86 13.91 -45.99
C LEU A 50 -9.89 15.10 -45.84
N ARG A 51 -9.92 15.73 -44.66
CA ARG A 51 -9.00 16.76 -44.07
C ARG A 51 -9.64 18.14 -43.92
N GLN A 52 -10.59 18.26 -42.99
CA GLN A 52 -10.85 19.56 -42.39
C GLN A 52 -9.71 19.92 -41.45
N PRO A 53 -9.23 21.17 -41.49
CA PRO A 53 -8.13 21.56 -40.63
C PRO A 53 -8.66 21.97 -39.26
N LEU A 54 -8.07 21.40 -38.21
CA LEU A 54 -8.51 21.59 -36.83
C LEU A 54 -8.22 23.03 -36.39
N LYS A 55 -9.20 23.74 -35.83
CA LYS A 55 -8.96 25.06 -35.22
C LYS A 55 -8.67 24.89 -33.73
N CYS A 56 -7.60 25.50 -33.25
CA CYS A 56 -7.27 25.50 -31.83
C CYS A 56 -8.36 26.22 -31.00
N PRO A 57 -8.94 25.60 -29.96
CA PRO A 57 -9.91 26.25 -29.09
C PRO A 57 -9.42 27.54 -28.41
N SER A 58 -8.12 27.60 -28.08
CA SER A 58 -7.55 28.74 -27.35
C SER A 58 -7.16 29.91 -28.25
N CYS A 59 -6.52 29.65 -29.40
CA CYS A 59 -5.95 30.71 -30.25
C CYS A 59 -6.54 30.77 -31.67
N ARG A 60 -7.45 29.85 -32.02
CA ARG A 60 -8.12 29.75 -33.34
C ARG A 60 -7.19 29.49 -34.53
N ASN A 61 -5.89 29.33 -34.31
CA ASN A 61 -4.95 28.91 -35.33
C ASN A 61 -5.35 27.55 -35.92
N VAL A 62 -5.16 27.45 -37.23
CA VAL A 62 -5.48 26.27 -38.02
C VAL A 62 -4.30 25.30 -37.92
N ALA A 63 -4.53 24.13 -37.34
CA ALA A 63 -3.55 23.07 -37.18
C ALA A 63 -3.67 22.06 -38.33
N GLU A 64 -2.55 21.86 -39.03
CA GLU A 64 -2.40 20.75 -39.96
C GLU A 64 -2.13 19.47 -39.18
N LEU A 65 -3.02 18.48 -39.32
CA LEU A 65 -2.88 17.21 -38.62
C LEU A 65 -2.11 16.20 -39.46
N PRO A 66 -1.27 15.35 -38.82
CA PRO A 66 -0.63 14.24 -39.51
C PRO A 66 -1.67 13.28 -40.13
N PRO A 67 -1.31 12.50 -41.16
CA PRO A 67 -2.21 11.51 -41.77
C PRO A 67 -2.77 10.48 -40.79
N ALA A 68 -2.04 10.21 -39.70
CA ALA A 68 -2.42 9.30 -38.62
C ALA A 68 -3.29 9.98 -37.53
N GLY A 69 -3.77 11.20 -37.77
CA GLY A 69 -4.69 11.92 -36.88
C GLY A 69 -4.05 12.47 -35.60
N THR A 70 -4.87 12.70 -34.58
CA THR A 70 -4.46 13.27 -33.28
C THR A 70 -3.47 12.40 -32.51
N GLY A 71 -3.48 11.08 -32.73
CA GLY A 71 -2.57 10.14 -32.08
C GLY A 71 -1.10 10.32 -32.47
N ALA A 72 -0.85 10.90 -33.64
CA ALA A 72 0.49 11.22 -34.12
C ALA A 72 0.97 12.62 -33.69
N LEU A 73 0.14 13.40 -32.99
CA LEU A 73 0.60 14.65 -32.40
C LEU A 73 1.57 14.38 -31.24
N PRO A 74 2.60 15.22 -31.06
CA PRO A 74 3.51 15.14 -29.94
C PRO A 74 2.73 15.13 -28.61
N CYS A 75 3.08 14.19 -27.73
CA CYS A 75 2.57 14.18 -26.37
C CYS A 75 3.44 15.09 -25.50
N ASN A 76 2.82 15.92 -24.66
CA ASN A 76 3.55 16.71 -23.66
C ASN A 76 3.92 15.81 -22.47
N VAL A 77 5.01 15.06 -22.62
CA VAL A 77 5.49 14.10 -21.62
C VAL A 77 5.84 14.76 -20.29
N SER A 78 6.34 16.00 -20.32
CA SER A 78 6.66 16.78 -19.12
C SER A 78 5.39 17.13 -18.36
N LEU A 79 4.36 17.62 -19.05
CA LEU A 79 3.05 17.89 -18.44
C LEU A 79 2.41 16.63 -17.87
N LYS A 80 2.52 15.50 -18.59
CA LYS A 80 2.06 14.20 -18.10
C LYS A 80 2.78 13.80 -16.80
N ALA A 81 4.10 13.92 -16.73
CA ALA A 81 4.88 13.61 -15.53
C ALA A 81 4.57 14.56 -14.35
N ILE A 82 4.29 15.84 -14.64
CA ILE A 82 3.85 16.82 -13.63
C ILE A 82 2.47 16.45 -13.10
N ILE A 83 1.52 16.07 -13.97
CA ILE A 83 0.19 15.60 -13.58
C ILE A 83 0.28 14.32 -12.77
N GLU A 84 1.09 13.34 -13.18
CA GLU A 84 1.31 12.10 -12.43
C GLU A 84 1.94 12.36 -11.05
N LYS A 85 2.81 13.38 -10.93
CA LYS A 85 3.39 13.79 -9.64
C LYS A 85 2.37 14.56 -8.79
N TYR A 86 1.57 15.41 -9.42
CA TYR A 86 0.47 16.14 -8.78
C TYR A 86 -0.59 15.18 -8.24
N GLN A 87 -0.97 14.15 -9.00
CA GLN A 87 -1.89 13.09 -8.61
C GLN A 87 -1.31 12.14 -7.54
N ARG A 88 0.00 11.88 -7.54
CA ARG A 88 0.65 11.09 -6.47
C ARG A 88 0.80 11.87 -5.16
N ASN A 89 0.86 13.20 -5.24
CA ASN A 89 1.03 14.07 -4.08
C ASN A 89 -0.29 14.72 -3.60
N GLY A 90 -1.40 14.53 -4.32
CA GLY A 90 -2.68 15.18 -4.07
C GLY A 90 -3.83 14.17 -4.12
N HIS A 91 -4.68 14.21 -3.10
CA HIS A 91 -5.78 13.30 -2.77
C HIS A 91 -6.73 12.87 -3.92
N PRO A 92 -7.49 11.77 -3.74
CA PRO A 92 -8.58 11.36 -4.64
C PRO A 92 -9.49 12.56 -4.92
N HIS A 93 -10.04 12.65 -6.15
CA HIS A 93 -11.05 13.65 -6.51
C HIS A 93 -11.91 13.98 -5.29
N GLY A 94 -11.81 15.21 -4.80
CA GLY A 94 -12.57 15.67 -3.64
C GLY A 94 -14.06 15.37 -3.86
N PRO A 95 -14.83 15.17 -2.79
CA PRO A 95 -16.23 14.78 -2.93
C PRO A 95 -16.98 15.81 -3.79
N LEU A 96 -17.85 15.33 -4.66
CA LEU A 96 -18.66 16.18 -5.55
C LEU A 96 -19.95 16.58 -4.85
N CYS A 97 -20.49 17.74 -5.22
CA CYS A 97 -21.76 18.21 -4.69
C CYS A 97 -22.92 17.38 -5.22
N GLU A 98 -23.78 16.93 -4.31
CA GLU A 98 -24.97 16.14 -4.64
C GLU A 98 -26.04 16.97 -5.38
N GLU A 99 -26.20 18.25 -5.01
CA GLU A 99 -27.16 19.18 -5.63
C GLU A 99 -26.65 19.75 -6.96
N HIS A 100 -25.32 19.97 -7.06
CA HIS A 100 -24.68 20.59 -8.20
C HIS A 100 -23.68 19.61 -8.83
N GLN A 101 -24.22 18.72 -9.65
CA GLN A 101 -23.43 17.67 -10.30
C GLN A 101 -22.21 18.25 -11.03
N GLN A 102 -21.07 17.60 -10.87
CA GLN A 102 -19.74 18.03 -11.36
C GLN A 102 -19.11 19.25 -10.66
N GLN A 103 -19.75 19.85 -9.65
CA GLN A 103 -19.10 20.87 -8.83
C GLN A 103 -18.31 20.22 -7.68
N PRO A 104 -17.03 20.56 -7.51
CA PRO A 104 -16.25 20.06 -6.38
C PRO A 104 -16.75 20.69 -5.08
N LEU A 105 -16.87 19.87 -4.03
CA LEU A 105 -17.04 20.40 -2.67
C LEU A 105 -15.66 20.86 -2.17
N ASN A 106 -15.49 22.16 -2.04
CA ASN A 106 -14.19 22.79 -1.76
C ASN A 106 -14.28 24.00 -0.82
N MET A 107 -15.44 24.26 -0.23
CA MET A 107 -15.64 25.34 0.75
C MET A 107 -16.32 24.77 1.99
N TYR A 108 -16.00 25.28 3.17
CA TYR A 108 -16.65 24.85 4.41
C TYR A 108 -17.57 25.95 4.96
N CYS A 109 -18.86 25.63 5.08
CA CYS A 109 -19.82 26.52 5.73
C CYS A 109 -19.83 26.30 7.25
N VAL A 110 -19.60 27.38 8.01
CA VAL A 110 -19.48 27.33 9.47
C VAL A 110 -20.82 27.10 10.14
N GLU A 111 -21.88 27.75 9.64
CA GLU A 111 -23.22 27.67 10.19
C GLU A 111 -23.81 26.27 10.03
N ASP A 112 -23.67 25.69 8.83
CA ASP A 112 -24.24 24.38 8.50
C ASP A 112 -23.26 23.22 8.75
N ARG A 113 -22.03 23.52 9.16
CA ARG A 113 -20.95 22.55 9.43
C ARG A 113 -20.75 21.52 8.31
N LYS A 114 -20.77 21.97 7.06
CA LYS A 114 -20.69 21.07 5.90
C LYS A 114 -19.83 21.63 4.78
N LEU A 115 -19.26 20.70 4.01
CA LEU A 115 -18.56 21.02 2.78
C LEU A 115 -19.59 21.37 1.70
N ILE A 116 -19.37 22.48 1.01
CA ILE A 116 -20.23 23.00 -0.05
C ILE A 116 -19.40 23.33 -1.29
N CYS A 117 -20.06 23.51 -2.43
CA CYS A 117 -19.44 24.02 -3.66
C CYS A 117 -19.72 25.52 -3.84
N GLY A 118 -19.06 26.17 -4.81
CA GLY A 118 -19.24 27.59 -5.10
C GLY A 118 -20.68 27.97 -5.49
N LEU A 119 -21.44 27.07 -6.11
CA LEU A 119 -22.85 27.32 -6.44
C LEU A 119 -23.73 27.33 -5.18
N CYS A 120 -23.51 26.41 -4.24
CA CYS A 120 -24.21 26.41 -2.94
C CYS A 120 -24.04 27.74 -2.20
N LEU A 121 -22.86 28.37 -2.27
CA LEU A 121 -22.56 29.66 -1.64
C LEU A 121 -23.19 30.85 -2.36
N THR A 122 -23.12 30.87 -3.70
CA THR A 122 -23.43 32.08 -4.47
C THR A 122 -24.90 32.19 -4.86
N VAL A 123 -25.54 31.06 -5.18
CA VAL A 123 -26.93 30.99 -5.67
C VAL A 123 -27.78 29.98 -4.91
N GLY A 124 -27.17 29.15 -4.07
CA GLY A 124 -27.85 28.12 -3.28
C GLY A 124 -28.20 28.56 -1.86
N HIS A 125 -28.50 27.58 -1.01
CA HIS A 125 -29.00 27.77 0.35
C HIS A 125 -27.98 28.35 1.35
N HIS A 126 -26.73 28.57 0.94
CA HIS A 126 -25.65 29.08 1.80
C HIS A 126 -25.29 30.53 1.50
N GLN A 127 -26.17 31.25 0.80
CA GLN A 127 -25.96 32.65 0.48
C GLN A 127 -25.89 33.51 1.75
N GLY A 128 -24.74 34.15 1.98
CA GLY A 128 -24.50 35.00 3.15
C GLY A 128 -24.05 34.26 4.40
N HIS A 129 -23.86 32.93 4.33
CA HIS A 129 -23.25 32.16 5.41
C HIS A 129 -21.72 32.39 5.46
N ILE A 130 -21.13 32.27 6.64
CA ILE A 130 -19.70 32.42 6.87
C ILE A 130 -18.98 31.17 6.36
N ILE A 131 -18.01 31.41 5.49
CA ILE A 131 -17.13 30.38 4.95
C ILE A 131 -15.79 30.44 5.66
N ASP A 132 -15.24 29.26 5.95
CA ASP A 132 -13.93 29.14 6.57
C ASP A 132 -12.95 28.33 5.71
N ASP A 133 -11.67 28.51 6.02
CA ASP A 133 -10.58 27.73 5.45
C ASP A 133 -10.78 26.24 5.76
N LEU A 134 -10.58 25.39 4.75
CA LEU A 134 -10.81 23.94 4.86
C LEU A 134 -9.89 23.28 5.90
N GLN A 135 -8.63 23.73 6.01
CA GLN A 135 -7.68 23.17 6.97
C GLN A 135 -8.04 23.61 8.40
N ALA A 136 -8.40 24.88 8.59
CA ALA A 136 -8.86 25.39 9.88
C ALA A 136 -10.16 24.69 10.33
N ALA A 137 -11.11 24.52 9.41
CA ALA A 137 -12.34 23.78 9.64
C ALA A 137 -12.06 22.32 10.01
N TYR A 138 -11.19 21.63 9.26
CA TYR A 138 -10.79 20.27 9.57
C TYR A 138 -10.17 20.14 10.97
N ILE A 139 -9.23 21.02 11.32
CA ILE A 139 -8.57 21.01 12.64
C ILE A 139 -9.61 21.18 13.77
N ARG A 140 -10.57 22.10 13.60
CA ARG A 140 -11.62 22.32 14.59
C ARG A 140 -12.59 21.15 14.68
N GLU A 141 -13.10 20.69 13.54
CA GLU A 141 -14.07 19.59 13.49
C GLU A 141 -13.47 18.30 14.06
N LYS A 142 -12.21 18.00 13.74
CA LYS A 142 -11.46 16.85 14.30
C LYS A 142 -11.44 16.85 15.84
N GLN A 143 -11.51 18.03 16.47
CA GLN A 143 -11.48 18.21 17.91
C GLN A 143 -12.86 18.47 18.53
N THR A 144 -13.94 18.42 17.74
CA THR A 144 -15.27 18.65 18.29
C THR A 144 -15.68 17.53 19.25
N PRO A 145 -16.33 17.84 20.38
CA PRO A 145 -16.80 16.82 21.32
C PRO A 145 -17.72 15.78 20.69
N GLN A 146 -18.52 16.16 19.69
CA GLN A 146 -19.41 15.25 18.97
C GLN A 146 -18.65 14.21 18.15
N ILE A 147 -17.60 14.63 17.42
CA ILE A 147 -16.74 13.70 16.67
C ILE A 147 -15.96 12.82 17.64
N LEU A 148 -15.38 13.40 18.70
CA LEU A 148 -14.65 12.64 19.72
C LEU A 148 -15.53 11.61 20.44
N ALA A 149 -16.79 11.94 20.76
CA ALA A 149 -17.74 11.01 21.35
C ALA A 149 -18.04 9.83 20.43
N LYS A 150 -18.33 10.10 19.13
CA LYS A 150 -18.54 9.04 18.13
C LYS A 150 -17.28 8.17 17.94
N LEU A 151 -16.10 8.78 17.91
CA LEU A 151 -14.84 8.05 17.80
C LEU A 151 -14.57 7.19 19.05
N SER A 152 -14.91 7.68 20.24
CA SER A 152 -14.80 6.93 21.49
C SER A 152 -15.75 5.72 21.54
N GLU A 153 -17.00 5.90 21.10
CA GLU A 153 -17.96 4.79 20.95
C GLU A 153 -17.42 3.73 19.98
N LYS A 154 -16.91 4.15 18.82
CA LYS A 154 -16.29 3.26 17.84
C LYS A 154 -15.04 2.58 18.39
N LYS A 155 -14.19 3.30 19.13
CA LYS A 155 -13.04 2.74 19.86
C LYS A 155 -13.51 1.60 20.77
N CYS A 156 -14.54 1.82 21.59
CA CYS A 156 -15.04 0.81 22.53
C CYS A 156 -15.47 -0.47 21.81
N LEU A 157 -16.20 -0.33 20.71
CA LEU A 157 -16.58 -1.48 19.87
C LEU A 157 -15.34 -2.20 19.32
N GLN A 158 -14.37 -1.46 18.80
CA GLN A 158 -13.16 -2.06 18.20
C GLN A 158 -12.26 -2.76 19.23
N VAL A 159 -12.09 -2.17 20.42
CA VAL A 159 -11.39 -2.79 21.55
C VAL A 159 -12.11 -4.06 22.00
N SER A 160 -13.44 -4.07 22.04
CA SER A 160 -14.19 -5.28 22.42
C SER A 160 -14.00 -6.43 21.44
N THR A 161 -13.99 -6.15 20.13
CA THR A 161 -13.69 -7.16 19.10
C THR A 161 -12.25 -7.63 19.15
N TRP A 162 -11.32 -6.72 19.46
CA TRP A 162 -9.90 -7.02 19.59
C TRP A 162 -9.63 -7.99 20.74
N ARG A 163 -10.23 -7.73 21.91
CA ARG A 163 -10.11 -8.60 23.08
C ARG A 163 -10.52 -10.04 22.78
N GLU A 164 -11.59 -10.22 22.00
CA GLU A 164 -12.03 -11.55 21.58
C GLU A 164 -11.04 -12.19 20.59
N PHE A 165 -10.49 -11.42 19.65
CA PHE A 165 -9.48 -11.92 18.71
C PHE A 165 -8.18 -12.38 19.41
N CYS A 166 -7.67 -11.59 20.37
CA CYS A 166 -6.51 -11.97 21.18
C CYS A 166 -6.74 -13.27 21.94
N LYS A 167 -7.93 -13.44 22.52
CA LYS A 167 -8.31 -14.66 23.21
C LYS A 167 -8.25 -15.87 22.26
N ILE A 168 -8.79 -15.75 21.05
CA ILE A 168 -8.74 -16.80 20.03
C ILE A 168 -7.30 -17.10 19.59
N LEU A 169 -6.47 -16.08 19.36
CA LEU A 169 -5.06 -16.29 19.00
C LEU A 169 -4.29 -17.02 20.11
N CYS A 170 -4.51 -16.68 21.38
CA CYS A 170 -3.88 -17.36 22.50
C CYS A 170 -4.35 -18.82 22.64
N GLU A 171 -5.62 -19.12 22.30
CA GLU A 171 -6.16 -20.48 22.36
C GLU A 171 -5.72 -21.36 21.17
N GLN A 172 -5.44 -20.78 20.01
CA GLN A 172 -5.14 -21.52 18.77
C GLN A 172 -3.65 -21.87 18.56
N PHE A 173 -2.73 -21.15 19.19
CA PHE A 173 -1.30 -21.28 18.96
C PHE A 173 -0.58 -21.83 20.19
N ASP A 174 -0.81 -23.12 20.47
CA ASP A 174 -0.11 -23.86 21.51
C ASP A 174 1.13 -24.60 20.93
N GLU A 175 2.30 -24.24 21.47
CA GLU A 175 3.61 -24.91 21.46
C GLU A 175 4.39 -25.22 20.16
N THR A 176 3.92 -24.96 18.93
CA THR A 176 4.66 -25.40 17.71
C THR A 176 5.15 -24.33 16.74
N LEU A 177 5.14 -23.05 17.11
CA LEU A 177 5.60 -21.96 16.23
C LEU A 177 7.12 -21.72 16.28
N PRO A 178 7.78 -21.44 15.12
CA PRO A 178 9.15 -20.95 15.08
C PRO A 178 9.33 -19.65 15.89
N ILE A 179 10.47 -19.51 16.59
CA ILE A 179 10.78 -18.38 17.51
C ILE A 179 10.48 -16.99 16.93
N PHE A 180 10.72 -16.79 15.62
CA PHE A 180 10.44 -15.54 14.93
C PHE A 180 8.94 -15.21 14.87
N MET A 181 8.10 -16.20 14.57
CA MET A 181 6.64 -16.00 14.54
C MET A 181 6.08 -15.76 15.94
N LEU A 182 6.67 -16.38 16.96
CA LEU A 182 6.29 -16.16 18.36
C LEU A 182 6.68 -14.76 18.85
N THR A 183 7.82 -14.23 18.39
CA THR A 183 8.27 -12.86 18.73
C THR A 183 7.33 -11.83 18.13
N GLU A 184 7.02 -11.95 16.83
CA GLU A 184 6.09 -11.02 16.17
C GLU A 184 4.67 -11.14 16.74
N GLN A 185 4.22 -12.36 17.08
CA GLN A 185 2.95 -12.56 17.77
C GLN A 185 2.93 -11.83 19.12
N LEU A 186 3.99 -11.93 19.93
CA LEU A 186 4.08 -11.25 21.22
C LEU A 186 4.13 -9.72 21.06
N ASP A 187 4.83 -9.23 20.04
CA ASP A 187 4.88 -7.81 19.70
C ASP A 187 3.51 -7.28 19.24
N LEU A 188 2.77 -8.07 18.45
CA LEU A 188 1.39 -7.74 18.04
C LEU A 188 0.43 -7.75 19.24
N VAL A 189 0.53 -8.73 20.14
CA VAL A 189 -0.27 -8.76 21.37
C VAL A 189 0.04 -7.54 22.25
N THR A 190 1.33 -7.21 22.41
CA THR A 190 1.79 -6.06 23.20
C THR A 190 1.30 -4.74 22.60
N LEU A 191 1.43 -4.58 21.28
CA LEU A 191 0.92 -3.41 20.56
C LEU A 191 -0.59 -3.30 20.69
N GLY A 192 -1.30 -4.44 20.62
CA GLY A 192 -2.73 -4.53 20.87
C GLY A 192 -3.16 -4.07 22.26
N SER A 193 -2.48 -4.50 23.31
CA SER A 193 -2.73 -4.00 24.68
C SER A 193 -2.51 -2.49 24.79
N ALA A 194 -1.47 -1.96 24.14
CA ALA A 194 -1.20 -0.52 24.10
C ALA A 194 -2.26 0.30 23.33
N LEU A 195 -3.15 -0.35 22.56
CA LEU A 195 -4.33 0.27 21.95
C LEU A 195 -5.51 0.35 22.93
N GLU A 196 -5.70 -0.67 23.76
CA GLU A 196 -6.79 -0.70 24.75
C GLU A 196 -6.65 0.47 25.72
N ASP A 197 -5.43 0.67 26.21
CA ASP A 197 -5.06 1.70 27.19
C ASP A 197 -5.01 3.14 26.63
N GLU A 198 -5.24 3.35 25.32
CA GLU A 198 -5.07 4.67 24.70
C GLU A 198 -6.26 5.61 24.93
N ASP A 199 -6.16 6.55 25.86
CA ASP A 199 -7.26 7.47 26.23
C ASP A 199 -7.75 8.37 25.08
N SER A 200 -6.85 8.74 24.15
CA SER A 200 -7.22 9.61 23.03
C SER A 200 -7.76 8.81 21.86
N ALA A 201 -9.03 9.02 21.51
CA ALA A 201 -9.66 8.38 20.36
C ALA A 201 -8.95 8.67 19.02
N LEU A 202 -8.27 9.81 18.91
CA LEU A 202 -7.50 10.18 17.71
C LEU A 202 -6.15 9.45 17.63
N VAL A 203 -5.47 9.28 18.76
CA VAL A 203 -4.21 8.54 18.83
C VAL A 203 -4.47 7.04 18.67
N PHE A 204 -5.58 6.56 19.21
CA PHE A 204 -6.06 5.19 19.00
C PHE A 204 -6.16 4.85 17.51
N LEU A 205 -6.76 5.73 16.69
CA LEU A 205 -6.90 5.49 15.24
C LEU A 205 -5.53 5.37 14.54
N ASP A 206 -4.57 6.22 14.89
CA ASP A 206 -3.22 6.20 14.32
C ASP A 206 -2.50 4.90 14.68
N LYS A 207 -2.55 4.50 15.96
CA LYS A 207 -1.96 3.24 16.40
C LYS A 207 -2.66 2.02 15.80
N VAL A 208 -3.99 2.04 15.63
CA VAL A 208 -4.75 0.96 14.95
C VAL A 208 -4.30 0.81 13.49
N HIS A 209 -4.01 1.92 12.82
CA HIS A 209 -3.51 1.88 11.44
C HIS A 209 -2.14 1.17 11.35
N VAL A 210 -1.18 1.55 12.20
CA VAL A 210 0.14 0.90 12.29
C VAL A 210 0.01 -0.57 12.64
N PHE A 211 -0.86 -0.90 13.59
CA PHE A 211 -1.13 -2.27 13.99
C PHE A 211 -1.66 -3.10 12.81
N LYS A 212 -2.64 -2.57 12.06
CA LYS A 212 -3.21 -3.22 10.88
C LYS A 212 -2.14 -3.52 9.83
N GLU A 213 -1.26 -2.57 9.53
CA GLU A 213 -0.17 -2.77 8.57
C GLU A 213 0.74 -3.93 8.99
N ARG A 214 1.09 -4.00 10.28
CA ARG A 214 1.93 -5.10 10.81
C ARG A 214 1.24 -6.45 10.76
N VAL A 215 -0.06 -6.51 11.06
CA VAL A 215 -0.83 -7.76 10.92
C VAL A 215 -0.89 -8.20 9.46
N GLU A 216 -1.11 -7.28 8.53
CA GLU A 216 -1.14 -7.60 7.09
C GLU A 216 0.23 -8.13 6.61
N GLU A 217 1.32 -7.51 7.05
CA GLU A 217 2.68 -7.98 6.76
C GLU A 217 2.92 -9.37 7.37
N PHE A 218 2.52 -9.59 8.63
CA PHE A 218 2.65 -10.88 9.30
C PHE A 218 1.88 -12.00 8.59
N ILE A 219 0.63 -11.75 8.18
CA ILE A 219 -0.19 -12.72 7.44
C ILE A 219 0.43 -13.06 6.07
N GLN A 220 1.05 -12.08 5.40
CA GLN A 220 1.68 -12.27 4.10
C GLN A 220 3.10 -12.84 4.18
N THR A 221 3.68 -12.90 5.38
CA THR A 221 5.04 -13.41 5.57
C THR A 221 5.09 -14.90 5.22
N PRO A 222 5.96 -15.34 4.28
CA PRO A 222 6.02 -16.73 3.90
C PRO A 222 6.41 -17.58 5.11
N LEU A 223 5.61 -18.63 5.38
CA LEU A 223 5.94 -19.61 6.41
C LEU A 223 7.35 -20.16 6.14
N PRO A 224 8.20 -20.31 7.18
CA PRO A 224 9.52 -20.87 6.98
C PRO A 224 9.39 -22.23 6.32
N SER A 225 10.23 -22.47 5.31
CA SER A 225 10.27 -23.75 4.60
C SER A 225 10.50 -24.87 5.61
N VAL A 226 9.45 -25.65 5.90
CA VAL A 226 9.54 -26.80 6.79
C VAL A 226 10.58 -27.73 6.19
N LEU A 227 11.68 -27.96 6.90
CA LEU A 227 12.69 -28.92 6.47
C LEU A 227 12.01 -30.28 6.39
N SER A 228 11.88 -30.85 5.19
CA SER A 228 11.38 -32.20 4.98
C SER A 228 12.35 -33.18 5.63
N LEU A 229 12.08 -33.55 6.87
CA LEU A 229 12.90 -34.46 7.67
C LEU A 229 12.48 -35.90 7.38
N SER A 230 13.29 -36.65 6.67
CA SER A 230 13.11 -38.10 6.56
C SER A 230 13.72 -38.77 7.79
N VAL A 231 12.89 -39.47 8.56
CA VAL A 231 13.30 -40.26 9.73
C VAL A 231 13.32 -41.73 9.35
N SER A 232 14.44 -42.42 9.62
CA SER A 232 14.62 -43.84 9.31
C SER A 232 15.27 -44.59 10.48
N PRO A 233 14.88 -45.85 10.75
CA PRO A 233 13.74 -46.54 10.16
C PRO A 233 12.41 -45.97 10.67
N ARG A 234 11.33 -46.09 9.88
CA ARG A 234 10.00 -45.76 10.37
C ARG A 234 9.64 -46.75 11.48
N ALA A 235 9.12 -46.24 12.59
CA ALA A 235 8.84 -47.05 13.78
C ALA A 235 7.91 -48.24 13.44
N ALA A 236 6.88 -48.02 12.63
CA ALA A 236 5.98 -49.07 12.17
C ALA A 236 6.71 -50.22 11.47
N ASP A 237 7.55 -49.91 10.48
CA ASP A 237 8.30 -50.93 9.71
C ASP A 237 9.33 -51.66 10.58
N TYR A 238 10.01 -50.92 11.46
CA TYR A 238 11.01 -51.50 12.36
C TYR A 238 10.37 -52.46 13.36
N LEU A 239 9.28 -52.05 14.01
CA LEU A 239 8.54 -52.89 14.95
C LEU A 239 7.96 -54.11 14.22
N HIS A 240 7.34 -53.93 13.07
CA HIS A 240 6.78 -55.04 12.29
C HIS A 240 7.85 -56.06 11.88
N THR A 241 9.08 -55.63 11.62
CA THR A 241 10.16 -56.53 11.19
C THR A 241 10.87 -57.20 12.36
N HIS A 242 11.10 -56.50 13.48
CA HIS A 242 12.03 -56.96 14.52
C HIS A 242 11.35 -57.40 15.82
N TRP A 243 10.11 -56.99 16.06
CA TRP A 243 9.37 -57.34 17.28
C TRP A 243 8.51 -58.62 17.24
N PRO A 244 8.14 -59.24 16.08
CA PRO A 244 7.35 -60.48 16.10
C PRO A 244 7.98 -61.66 16.85
N ALA A 245 9.31 -61.67 17.01
CA ALA A 245 10.04 -62.71 17.71
C ALA A 245 10.42 -62.37 19.16
N VAL A 246 10.10 -61.15 19.63
CA VAL A 246 10.41 -60.70 21.00
C VAL A 246 9.30 -61.19 21.94
N THR A 247 9.67 -61.95 22.96
CA THR A 247 8.73 -62.43 23.98
C THR A 247 8.90 -61.63 25.27
N ILE A 248 7.91 -61.68 26.17
CA ILE A 248 7.94 -60.93 27.44
C ILE A 248 9.19 -61.29 28.27
N SER A 249 9.69 -62.52 28.16
CA SER A 249 10.89 -63.00 28.86
C SER A 249 12.22 -62.61 28.21
N SER A 250 12.22 -62.10 26.97
CA SER A 250 13.43 -61.65 26.25
C SER A 250 13.38 -60.16 25.89
N LEU A 251 12.56 -59.39 26.63
CA LEU A 251 12.33 -57.97 26.37
C LEU A 251 13.60 -57.14 26.57
N ASP A 252 14.46 -57.53 27.51
CA ASP A 252 15.72 -56.85 27.82
C ASP A 252 16.74 -56.95 26.65
N GLU A 253 16.55 -57.94 25.77
CA GLU A 253 17.35 -58.19 24.57
C GLU A 253 16.66 -57.65 23.29
N ALA A 254 15.53 -56.96 23.43
CA ALA A 254 14.76 -56.48 22.30
C ALA A 254 15.55 -55.45 21.48
N PRO A 255 15.53 -55.56 20.15
CA PRO A 255 16.29 -54.66 19.28
C PRO A 255 15.70 -53.24 19.31
N VAL A 256 16.58 -52.26 19.55
CA VAL A 256 16.25 -50.82 19.58
C VAL A 256 16.74 -50.16 18.28
N PRO A 257 15.89 -49.42 17.54
CA PRO A 257 16.31 -48.80 16.31
C PRO A 257 17.25 -47.62 16.59
N LYS A 258 18.38 -47.58 15.88
CA LYS A 258 19.22 -46.37 15.80
C LYS A 258 18.58 -45.43 14.78
N ILE A 259 17.94 -44.37 15.28
CA ILE A 259 17.21 -43.41 14.45
C ILE A 259 18.20 -42.48 13.73
N SER A 260 18.05 -42.32 12.42
CA SER A 260 18.74 -41.31 11.61
C SER A 260 17.73 -40.33 11.00
N CYS A 261 18.14 -39.06 10.91
CA CYS A 261 17.35 -37.97 10.35
C CYS A 261 18.12 -37.36 9.17
N CYS A 262 17.48 -37.20 8.01
CA CYS A 262 18.06 -36.52 6.85
C CYS A 262 17.10 -35.45 6.32
N THR A 263 17.65 -34.29 5.95
CA THR A 263 16.89 -33.16 5.37
C THR A 263 16.88 -33.12 3.84
N ARG A 264 17.50 -34.11 3.17
CA ARG A 264 17.67 -34.17 1.69
C ARG A 264 17.36 -35.53 1.07
N CYS A 265 16.86 -36.47 1.86
CA CYS A 265 16.67 -37.86 1.43
C CYS A 265 15.18 -38.17 1.49
N HIS A 266 14.59 -38.84 0.50
CA HIS A 266 13.17 -39.26 0.57
C HIS A 266 12.97 -40.69 1.13
N SER A 267 14.04 -41.49 1.28
CA SER A 267 14.03 -42.77 2.02
C SER A 267 15.42 -43.43 2.05
N ASN A 268 15.76 -44.09 3.17
CA ASN A 268 16.97 -44.89 3.43
C ASN A 268 18.34 -44.19 3.36
N CYS A 269 18.58 -43.25 4.27
CA CYS A 269 19.91 -42.69 4.49
C CYS A 269 20.58 -43.33 5.73
N SER A 270 21.68 -44.04 5.51
CA SER A 270 22.54 -44.62 6.55
C SER A 270 23.70 -43.70 6.96
N GLN A 271 23.72 -42.44 6.50
CA GLN A 271 24.73 -41.46 6.91
C GLN A 271 24.42 -40.95 8.33
N PRO A 272 25.40 -40.91 9.24
CA PRO A 272 25.21 -40.34 10.58
C PRO A 272 24.97 -38.82 10.50
N ILE A 273 24.36 -38.27 11.55
CA ILE A 273 24.01 -36.86 11.71
C ILE A 273 25.21 -35.99 11.33
N ILE A 274 25.13 -35.28 10.19
CA ILE A 274 26.02 -34.16 9.94
C ILE A 274 25.48 -33.02 10.81
N SER A 275 25.98 -32.88 12.03
CA SER A 275 25.80 -31.68 12.85
C SER A 275 26.58 -30.54 12.19
N ARG A 276 26.04 -29.94 11.13
CA ARG A 276 26.52 -28.64 10.65
C ARG A 276 25.81 -27.54 11.45
N PHE A 277 26.10 -27.50 12.74
CA PHE A 277 26.23 -26.26 13.48
C PHE A 277 27.69 -26.23 13.94
N ASP A 278 28.56 -25.78 13.04
CA ASP A 278 29.94 -25.46 13.36
C ASP A 278 30.07 -23.94 13.15
N PRO A 279 30.00 -23.12 14.22
CA PRO A 279 29.97 -21.66 14.10
C PRO A 279 31.32 -21.05 13.71
N HIS A 280 32.34 -21.86 13.42
CA HIS A 280 33.68 -21.41 13.07
C HIS A 280 34.17 -21.95 11.72
N ARG A 281 33.62 -21.45 10.60
CA ARG A 281 34.31 -21.55 9.31
C ARG A 281 33.94 -20.47 8.29
N SER A 282 34.11 -19.19 8.66
CA SER A 282 34.29 -18.12 7.68
C SER A 282 35.79 -17.91 7.45
N ASN A 283 36.39 -18.73 6.59
CA ASN A 283 37.70 -18.45 6.01
C ASN A 283 37.65 -18.69 4.50
N HIS A 284 37.23 -17.66 3.78
CA HIS A 284 37.68 -17.42 2.42
C HIS A 284 38.06 -15.94 2.30
N ALA A 285 39.37 -15.71 2.27
CA ALA A 285 39.98 -14.45 1.91
C ALA A 285 39.69 -14.09 0.43
N PRO A 286 39.59 -12.80 0.11
CA PRO A 286 40.09 -12.26 -1.14
C PRO A 286 41.44 -11.57 -0.92
N ARG A 287 42.30 -11.71 -1.93
CA ARG A 287 43.67 -11.21 -2.02
C ARG A 287 43.74 -9.68 -1.99
N ASP A 288 44.67 -9.20 -1.16
CA ASP A 288 45.72 -8.20 -1.38
C ASP A 288 45.42 -6.95 -2.23
N GLY A 289 45.69 -5.77 -1.65
CA GLY A 289 45.66 -4.51 -2.39
C GLY A 289 45.69 -3.24 -1.55
N SER A 290 46.86 -2.94 -0.98
CA SER A 290 47.40 -1.58 -0.83
C SER A 290 46.95 -0.67 0.33
N ARG A 291 47.80 -0.70 1.37
CA ARG A 291 48.55 0.42 1.98
C ARG A 291 47.85 1.74 2.40
N HIS A 292 48.25 2.10 3.62
CA HIS A 292 48.34 3.42 4.26
C HIS A 292 47.08 4.00 4.91
N LEU A 293 47.10 4.09 6.26
CA LEU A 293 47.10 5.36 6.99
C LEU A 293 47.38 5.13 8.50
N SER A 294 48.11 6.08 9.08
CA SER A 294 48.73 6.13 10.41
C SER A 294 47.74 6.25 11.59
N PRO A 295 48.17 5.99 12.85
CA PRO A 295 47.29 5.95 14.03
C PRO A 295 46.87 7.34 14.55
N PRO A 296 45.80 7.42 15.37
CA PRO A 296 45.17 8.67 15.79
C PRO A 296 45.89 9.31 16.99
N ARG A 297 46.07 10.63 16.98
CA ARG A 297 46.37 11.40 18.20
C ARG A 297 45.13 12.15 18.68
N THR A 298 44.71 11.70 19.84
CA THR A 298 43.84 12.29 20.86
C THR A 298 43.83 13.82 20.94
N LEU A 299 42.64 14.40 21.04
CA LEU A 299 42.40 15.72 21.62
C LEU A 299 41.65 15.53 22.96
N PRO A 300 42.07 16.22 24.03
CA PRO A 300 41.48 16.06 25.35
C PRO A 300 40.21 16.90 25.51
N LYS A 301 39.32 16.38 26.33
CA LYS A 301 38.09 17.02 26.81
C LYS A 301 38.44 18.24 27.67
N HIS A 302 37.75 19.36 27.42
CA HIS A 302 37.20 20.24 28.44
C HIS A 302 35.92 20.87 27.89
#